data_AF-A0A7V9EYV8-F1
#
_entry.id   AF-A0A7V9EYV8-F1
#
_cell.length_a   1.000
_cell.length_b   1.000
_cell.length_c   1.000
_cell.angle_alpha   90.00
_cell.angle_beta   90.00
_cell.angle_gamma   90.00
#
_symmetry.space_group_name_H-M   'P 1'
#
loop_
_entity.id
_entity.type
_entity.pdbx_description
1 polymer ?
#
loop_
_entity_poly.entity_id
_entity_poly.type
_entity_poly.pdbx_seq_one_letter_code
_entity_poly.pdbx_strand_id
1 'polypeptide(L)' 'AAGYGGTAPTFAPARPGELARSALDPARARLHLGWVPWTTLDDGAAAVLAWFADRPT' A
#
# COMPACT_ATOMS: atom_id res chain seq x y z
N ALA A 1 -14.91 -5.88 8.05
CA ALA A 1 -14.63 -6.36 9.42
C ALA A 1 -13.36 -7.19 9.37
N ALA A 2 -12.25 -6.89 10.05
CA ALA A 2 -11.96 -5.92 11.11
C ALA A 2 -10.85 -4.95 10.65
N GLY A 3 -11.09 -3.64 10.78
CA GLY A 3 -10.04 -2.62 10.60
C GLY A 3 -9.15 -2.55 11.83
N TYR A 4 -7.92 -2.07 11.66
CA TYR A 4 -6.96 -1.78 12.73
C TYR A 4 -7.67 -1.24 13.97
N GLY A 5 -7.54 -1.95 15.09
CA GLY A 5 -8.26 -1.65 16.31
C GLY A 5 -8.06 -0.20 16.76
N GLY A 6 -9.17 0.51 16.88
CA GLY A 6 -9.44 1.30 18.07
C GLY A 6 -9.37 2.83 17.97
N THR A 7 -8.72 3.41 16.96
CA THR A 7 -8.56 4.88 16.95
C THR A 7 -8.74 5.47 15.56
N ALA A 8 -9.56 6.51 15.46
CA ALA A 8 -9.71 7.28 14.23
C ALA A 8 -8.36 7.97 13.90
N PRO A 9 -7.97 8.04 12.62
CA PRO A 9 -6.77 8.76 12.23
C PRO A 9 -6.91 10.25 12.53
N THR A 10 -5.83 10.87 13.03
CA THR A 10 -5.75 12.32 13.18
C THR A 10 -5.11 12.91 11.93
N PHE A 11 -5.84 13.77 11.21
CA PHE A 11 -5.28 14.49 10.07
C PHE A 11 -4.23 15.51 10.54
N ALA A 12 -3.07 15.51 9.87
CA ALA A 12 -1.98 16.45 10.12
C ALA A 12 -1.73 17.31 8.86
N PRO A 13 -1.06 18.47 8.99
CA PRO A 13 -0.65 19.26 7.83
C PRO A 13 0.21 18.45 6.85
N ALA A 14 0.11 18.77 5.56
CA ALA A 14 0.96 18.16 4.53
C ALA A 14 2.44 18.44 4.81
N ARG A 15 3.31 17.47 4.54
CA ARG A 15 4.75 17.65 4.72
C ARG A 15 5.30 18.61 3.66
N PRO A 16 6.21 19.54 4.01
CA PRO A 16 6.86 20.40 3.03
C PRO A 16 7.54 19.58 1.93
N GLY A 17 7.23 19.86 0.67
CA GLY A 17 7.80 19.17 -0.49
C GLY A 17 7.11 17.85 -0.88
N GLU A 18 6.06 17.42 -0.19
CA GLU A 18 5.33 16.20 -0.55
C GLU A 18 4.49 16.39 -1.82
N LEU A 19 4.50 15.37 -2.69
CA LEU A 19 3.71 15.37 -3.93
C LEU A 19 2.26 15.05 -3.63
N ALA A 20 1.33 15.79 -4.25
CA ALA A 20 -0.11 15.50 -4.13
C ALA A 20 -0.51 14.18 -4.81
N ARG A 21 0.25 13.72 -5.82
CA ARG A 21 -0.02 12.47 -6.54
C ARG A 21 1.27 11.91 -7.16
N SER A 22 1.45 10.61 -7.02
CA SER A 22 2.48 9.84 -7.72
C SER A 22 1.87 8.55 -8.24
N ALA A 23 1.96 8.31 -9.55
CA ALA A 23 1.42 7.12 -10.19
C ALA A 23 2.27 6.76 -11.41
N LEU A 24 2.38 5.46 -11.70
CA LEU A 24 3.14 4.93 -12.83
C LEU A 24 2.22 4.18 -13.79
N ASP A 25 2.51 4.27 -15.08
CA ASP A 25 1.88 3.45 -16.11
C ASP A 25 2.70 2.15 -16.32
N PRO A 26 2.14 0.97 -15.99
CA PRO A 26 2.85 -0.30 -16.16
C PRO A 26 2.84 -0.83 -17.61
N ALA A 27 2.28 -0.12 -18.58
CA ALA A 27 2.14 -0.59 -19.97
C ALA A 27 3.47 -1.06 -20.58
N ARG A 28 4.57 -0.36 -20.29
CA ARG A 28 5.90 -0.74 -20.81
C ARG A 28 6.37 -2.09 -20.25
N ALA A 29 6.14 -2.37 -18.97
CA ALA A 29 6.49 -3.65 -18.36
C ALA A 29 5.65 -4.79 -18.95
N ARG A 30 4.37 -4.54 -19.21
CA ARG A 30 3.50 -5.50 -19.91
C ARG A 30 4.02 -5.81 -21.32
N LEU A 31 4.41 -4.80 -22.09
CA LEU A 31 4.87 -4.97 -23.47
C LEU A 31 6.18 -5.76 -23.57
N HIS A 32 7.17 -5.41 -22.75
CA HIS A 32 8.51 -6.00 -22.88
C HIS A 32 8.73 -7.25 -22.04
N LEU A 33 8.01 -7.39 -20.93
CA LEU A 33 8.22 -8.47 -19.97
C LEU A 33 7.02 -9.40 -19.84
N GLY A 34 5.89 -9.09 -20.50
CA GLY A 34 4.62 -9.79 -20.24
C GLY A 34 4.10 -9.59 -18.82
N TRP A 35 4.66 -8.64 -18.08
CA TRP A 35 4.40 -8.48 -16.66
C TRP A 35 3.18 -7.61 -16.39
N VAL A 36 2.35 -8.05 -15.45
CA VAL A 36 1.25 -7.27 -14.86
C VAL A 36 1.27 -7.48 -13.35
N PRO A 37 0.83 -6.51 -12.53
CA PRO A 37 0.69 -6.73 -11.10
C PRO A 37 -0.40 -7.78 -10.86
N TRP A 38 -0.09 -8.77 -10.03
CA TRP A 38 -1.02 -9.85 -9.66
C TRP A 38 -1.52 -9.74 -8.21
N THR A 39 -0.84 -8.97 -7.36
CA THR A 39 -1.25 -8.71 -5.97
C THR A 39 -2.06 -7.43 -5.91
N THR A 40 -3.30 -7.52 -5.39
CA THR A 40 -4.11 -6.33 -5.14
C THR A 40 -3.59 -5.55 -3.94
N LEU A 41 -4.01 -4.28 -3.80
CA LEU A 41 -3.63 -3.49 -2.63
C LEU A 41 -4.12 -4.12 -1.33
N ASP A 42 -5.36 -4.63 -1.33
CA ASP A 42 -5.98 -5.24 -0.15
C ASP A 42 -5.24 -6.51 0.28
N ASP A 43 -4.93 -7.39 -0.68
CA ASP A 43 -4.20 -8.64 -0.40
C ASP A 43 -2.78 -8.34 0.12
N GLY A 44 -2.09 -7.40 -0.54
CA GLY A 44 -0.74 -7.00 -0.15
C GLY A 44 -0.69 -6.37 1.23
N ALA A 45 -1.63 -5.46 1.53
CA ALA A 45 -1.74 -4.84 2.85
C ALA A 45 -2.00 -5.90 3.92
N ALA A 46 -2.98 -6.80 3.72
CA ALA A 46 -3.28 -7.86 4.67
C ALA A 46 -2.06 -8.76 4.98
N ALA A 47 -1.27 -9.11 3.97
CA ALA A 47 -0.06 -9.94 4.14
C ALA A 47 1.02 -9.25 4.99
N VAL A 48 1.28 -7.95 4.76
CA VAL A 48 2.24 -7.16 5.56
C VAL A 48 1.83 -7.14 7.03
N LEU A 49 0.53 -6.97 7.25
CA LEU A 49 -0.05 -6.83 8.57
C LEU A 49 -0.04 -8.15 9.36
N ALA A 50 -0.35 -9.26 8.69
CA ALA A 50 -0.20 -10.59 9.26
C ALA A 50 1.26 -10.86 9.68
N TRP A 51 2.24 -10.44 8.86
CA TRP A 51 3.65 -10.61 9.19
C TRP A 51 4.05 -9.91 10.50
N PHE A 52 3.53 -8.71 10.76
CA PHE A 52 3.77 -7.98 12.01
C PHE A 52 3.04 -8.63 13.20
N ALA A 53 1.82 -9.13 12.99
CA ALA A 53 1.08 -9.83 14.04
C ALA A 53 1.82 -11.10 14.51
N ASP A 54 2.48 -11.80 13.59
CA ASP A 54 3.27 -12.99 13.89
C ASP A 54 4.64 -12.70 14.54
N ARG A 55 5.09 -11.44 14.50
CA ARG A 55 6.39 -10.98 15.03
C ARG A 55 6.20 -9.76 15.93
N PRO A 56 5.67 -9.97 17.14
CA PRO A 56 5.62 -8.90 18.13
C PRO A 56 7.06 -8.43 18.42
N THR A 57 7.32 -7.16 18.09
CA THR A 57 8.53 -6.43 18.48
C THR A 57 8.50 -6.09 19.96
#